data_AF-A0A0V8HVW1-F1
#
_entry.id   AF-A0A0V8HVW1-F1
#
_cell.length_a   1.000
_cell.length_b   1.000
_cell.length_c   1.000
_cell.angle_alpha   90.00
_cell.angle_beta   90.00
_cell.angle_gamma   90.00
#
_symmetry.space_group_name_H-M   'P 1'
#
loop_
_entity.id
_entity.type
_entity.pdbx_description
1 polymer ?
#
loop_
_entity_poly.entity_id
_entity_poly.type
_entity_poly.pdbx_seq_one_letter_code
_entity_poly.pdbx_strand_id
1 'polypeptide(L)' 'MESLVCYPREMTHASLIGTELEIPANLVRLSVGIEEVEDLIGDLERGLAAAVKASETDSIQHRSLATA' A
#
# COMPACT_ATOMS: atom_id res chain seq x y z
N MET A 1 0.73 -12.40 19.69
CA MET A 1 1.69 -11.64 18.86
C MET A 1 0.91 -11.22 17.63
N GLU A 2 1.08 -9.98 17.16
CA GLU A 2 0.20 -9.35 16.17
C GLU A 2 0.95 -8.97 14.89
N SER A 3 0.24 -9.01 13.77
CA SER A 3 0.69 -8.59 12.45
C SER A 3 0.73 -7.07 12.32
N LEU A 4 1.70 -6.55 11.55
CA LEU A 4 1.87 -5.11 11.30
C LEU A 4 2.04 -4.82 9.81
N VAL A 5 1.49 -3.69 9.38
CA VAL A 5 1.73 -3.08 8.08
C VAL A 5 2.45 -1.74 8.26
N CYS A 6 3.40 -1.42 7.38
CA CYS A 6 4.09 -0.15 7.37
C CYS A 6 4.19 0.37 5.93
N TYR A 7 3.94 1.67 5.75
CA TYR A 7 4.28 2.39 4.54
C TYR A 7 5.65 3.07 4.76
N PRO A 8 6.77 2.42 4.42
CA PRO A 8 8.06 2.79 4.99
C PRO A 8 8.54 4.15 4.49
N ARG A 9 8.19 4.53 3.25
CA ARG A 9 8.56 5.82 2.66
C ARG A 9 8.11 7.01 3.49
N GLU A 10 6.92 6.97 4.08
CA GLU A 10 6.39 8.07 4.91
C GLU A 10 6.51 7.80 6.41
N MET A 11 7.07 6.65 6.80
CA MET A 11 7.24 6.25 8.18
C MET A 11 8.72 5.99 8.47
N THR A 12 9.10 4.72 8.56
CA THR A 12 10.41 4.29 9.08
C THR A 12 11.60 4.72 8.22
N HIS A 13 11.39 5.05 6.95
CA HIS A 13 12.41 5.46 5.98
C HIS A 13 12.17 6.88 5.44
N ALA A 14 11.33 7.68 6.11
CA ALA A 14 11.01 9.04 5.68
C ALA A 14 12.23 9.95 5.53
N SER A 15 13.30 9.70 6.28
CA SER A 15 14.57 10.44 6.18
C SER A 15 15.32 10.22 4.86
N LEU A 16 14.97 9.21 4.06
CA LEU A 16 15.64 8.88 2.80
C LEU A 16 14.99 9.52 1.56
N ILE A 17 13.86 10.21 1.72
CA ILE A 17 13.19 10.91 0.60
C ILE A 17 14.12 11.97 0.01
N GLY A 18 14.31 11.95 -1.31
CA GLY A 18 15.19 12.85 -2.05
C GLY A 18 16.67 12.45 -2.04
N THR A 19 17.02 11.29 -1.46
CA THR A 19 18.40 10.78 -1.42
C THR A 19 18.62 9.68 -2.45
N GLU A 20 19.88 9.33 -2.72
CA GLU A 20 20.23 8.19 -3.59
C GLU A 20 19.74 6.84 -3.03
N LEU A 21 19.40 6.77 -1.73
CA LEU A 21 18.88 5.59 -1.05
C LEU A 21 17.35 5.63 -0.90
N GLU A 22 16.67 6.54 -1.58
CA GLU A 22 15.21 6.61 -1.56
C GLU A 22 14.57 5.30 -2.04
N ILE A 23 13.53 4.87 -1.32
CA ILE A 23 12.77 3.66 -1.64
C ILE A 23 11.52 3.98 -2.50
N PRO A 24 11.02 3.01 -3.30
CA PRO A 24 9.83 3.21 -4.13
C PRO A 24 8.59 3.66 -3.33
N ALA A 25 7.80 4.57 -3.92
CA ALA A 25 6.56 5.09 -3.31
C ALA A 25 5.45 4.05 -3.15
N ASN A 26 5.52 2.95 -3.89
CA ASN A 26 4.55 1.86 -3.83
C ASN A 26 5.02 0.68 -2.95
N LEU A 27 6.06 0.86 -2.14
CA LEU A 27 6.55 -0.20 -1.26
C LEU A 27 5.72 -0.26 0.04
N VAL A 28 5.14 -1.42 0.30
CA VAL A 28 4.48 -1.76 1.57
C VAL A 28 5.26 -2.88 2.25
N ARG A 29 5.52 -2.75 3.55
CA ARG A 29 6.21 -3.78 4.35
C ARG A 29 5.23 -4.45 5.30
N LEU A 30 5.22 -5.79 5.28
CA LEU A 30 4.46 -6.60 6.22
C LEU A 30 5.40 -7.24 7.25
N SER A 31 5.02 -7.17 8.53
CA SER A 31 5.56 -8.04 9.57
C SER A 31 4.45 -9.03 9.91
N VAL A 32 4.60 -10.26 9.44
CA VAL A 32 3.58 -11.30 9.61
C VAL A 32 3.68 -11.85 11.03
N GLY A 33 2.56 -11.82 11.76
CA GLY A 33 2.43 -12.39 13.09
C GLY A 33 2.22 -13.90 13.05
N ILE A 34 1.53 -14.43 14.07
CA ILE A 34 1.29 -15.88 14.25
C ILE A 34 -0.22 -16.19 14.35
N GLU A 35 -1.05 -15.31 13.80
CA GLU A 35 -2.49 -15.49 13.71
C GLU A 35 -2.87 -16.64 12.76
N GLU A 36 -4.16 -16.98 12.72
CA GLU A 36 -4.69 -17.99 11.80
C GLU A 36 -4.45 -17.57 10.35
N VAL A 37 -3.97 -18.52 9.54
CA VAL A 37 -3.50 -18.26 8.18
C VAL A 37 -4.63 -17.75 7.28
N GLU A 38 -5.82 -18.32 7.43
CA GLU A 38 -7.01 -17.97 6.66
C GLU A 38 -7.46 -16.54 6.94
N ASP A 39 -7.34 -16.07 8.18
CA ASP A 39 -7.67 -14.69 8.56
C ASP A 39 -6.66 -13.72 7.93
N LEU A 40 -5.36 -14.03 7.99
CA LEU A 40 -4.31 -13.21 7.37
C LEU A 40 -4.48 -13.10 5.85
N ILE A 41 -4.76 -14.21 5.18
CA ILE A 41 -5.02 -14.21 3.72
C ILE A 41 -6.29 -13.41 3.43
N GLY A 42 -7.38 -13.66 4.16
CA GLY A 42 -8.64 -12.97 3.96
C GLY A 42 -8.52 -11.45 4.14
N ASP A 43 -7.70 -11.00 5.08
CA ASP A 43 -7.45 -9.58 5.31
C ASP A 43 -6.68 -8.94 4.15
N LEU A 44 -5.65 -9.62 3.65
CA LEU A 44 -4.88 -9.17 2.49
C LEU A 44 -5.73 -9.12 1.22
N GLU A 45 -6.56 -10.14 0.96
CA GLU A 45 -7.47 -10.16 -0.19
C GLU A 45 -8.43 -8.97 -0.16
N ARG A 46 -9.06 -8.68 0.99
CA ARG A 46 -9.96 -7.53 1.14
C ARG A 46 -9.23 -6.21 0.94
N GLY A 47 -8.03 -6.05 1.51
CA GLY A 47 -7.21 -4.86 1.36
C GLY A 47 -6.78 -4.61 -0.09
N LEU A 48 -6.31 -5.65 -0.78
CA LEU A 48 -5.89 -5.57 -2.19
C LEU A 48 -7.07 -5.31 -3.13
N ALA A 49 -8.23 -5.95 -2.90
CA ALA A 49 -9.44 -5.68 -3.68
C ALA A 49 -9.90 -4.21 -3.54
N ALA A 50 -9.80 -3.64 -2.34
CA ALA A 50 -10.09 -2.23 -2.11
C ALA A 50 -9.08 -1.32 -2.84
N ALA A 51 -7.79 -1.66 -2.81
CA ALA A 51 -6.74 -0.91 -3.51
C ALA A 51 -6.93 -0.93 -5.04
N VAL A 52 -7.31 -2.07 -5.62
CA VAL A 52 -7.65 -2.19 -7.05
C VAL A 52 -8.79 -1.23 -7.39
N LYS A 53 -9.90 -1.27 -6.65
CA LYS A 53 -11.03 -0.36 -6.87
C LYS A 53 -10.64 1.12 -6.75
N ALA A 54 -9.77 1.46 -5.80
CA ALA A 54 -9.27 2.82 -5.63
C ALA A 54 -8.46 3.29 -6.84
N SER A 55 -7.57 2.44 -7.37
CA SER A 55 -6.76 2.75 -8.56
C SER A 55 -7.61 2.88 -9.85
N GLU A 56 -8.69 2.10 -9.97
CA GLU A 56 -9.66 2.24 -11.06
C GLU A 56 -10.41 3.58 -10.98
N THR A 57 -10.76 4.01 -9.77
CA THR A 57 -11.44 5.29 -9.54
C THR A 57 -10.55 6.47 -9.93
N ASP A 58 -9.27 6.42 -9.53
CA ASP A 58 -8.28 7.46 -9.82
C ASP A 58 -8.02 7.61 -11.33
N SER A 59 -7.97 6.49 -12.05
CA SER A 59 -7.79 6.47 -13.51
C SER A 59 -9.04 6.93 -14.29
N ILE A 60 -10.24 6.78 -13.73
CA ILE A 60 -11.47 7.40 -14.28
C ILE A 60 -11.44 8.92 -14.10
N GLN A 61 -11.06 9.41 -12.92
CA GLN A 61 -10.96 10.84 -12.64
C GLN A 61 -9.90 11.53 -13.50
N HIS A 62 -8.73 10.91 -13.70
CA HIS A 62 -7.68 11.46 -14.55
C HIS A 62 -8.10 11.58 -16.03
N ARG A 63 -8.87 10.62 -16.56
CA ARG A 63 -9.40 10.69 -17.94
C ARG A 63 -10.50 11.75 -18.12
N SER A 64 -11.31 11.99 -17.09
CA SER A 64 -12.39 12.99 -17.11
C SER A 64 -11.85 14.42 -17.23
N LEU A 65 -10.75 14.73 -16.55
CA LEU A 65 -10.13 16.06 -16.53
C LEU A 65 -9.38 16.43 -17.82
N ALA A 66 -8.97 15.44 -18.62
CA ALA A 66 -8.25 15.67 -19.88
C ALA A 66 -9.15 16.10 -21.06
N THR A 67 -10.47 16.17 -20.86
CA THR A 67 -11.46 16.51 -21.91
C THR A 67 -12.12 17.89 -21.68
N ALA A 68 -11.61 18.68 -20.73
CA ALA A 68 -12.12 20.02 -20.37
C ALA A 68 -11.18 21.14 -20.84
#